data_AF-A0A5Q4FBF3-F1
#
_entry.id   AF-A0A5Q4FBF3-F1
#
_cell.length_a   1.000
_cell.length_b   1.000
_cell.length_c   1.000
_cell.angle_alpha   90.00
_cell.angle_beta   90.00
_cell.angle_gamma   90.00
#
_symmetry.space_group_name_H-M   'P 1'
#
loop_
_entity.id
_entity.type
_entity.pdbx_description
1 polymer ?
#
loop_
_entity_poly.entity_id
_entity_poly.type
_entity_poly.pdbx_seq_one_letter_code
_entity_poly.pdbx_strand_id
1 'polypeptide(L)'
;MQDKARLFAYSTWGLMISLGALLFTQHFFNYMAESPAVLILVLAGTGAIYFNLTFAAIKRYIRKVPAPTNSHIFLALLIAAPPAFWIVVIDEPFSIYNLAVLLILAFSSGAGIIFGNRAGIKARYEYVQKLKEYQKMQS
;
A
#
# COMPACT_ATOMS: atom_id res chain seq x y z
N MET A 1 -11.90 6.06 -20.23
CA MET A 1 -10.43 6.10 -20.40
C MET A 1 -9.68 6.72 -19.21
N GLN A 2 -10.20 7.78 -18.55
CA GLN A 2 -9.52 8.44 -17.42
C GLN A 2 -9.19 7.55 -16.21
N ASP A 3 -10.04 6.56 -15.88
CA ASP A 3 -9.81 5.71 -14.70
C ASP A 3 -8.64 4.75 -14.87
N LYS A 4 -8.41 4.25 -16.10
CA LYS A 4 -7.26 3.40 -16.43
C LYS A 4 -5.95 4.16 -16.31
N ALA A 5 -5.91 5.41 -16.79
CA ALA A 5 -4.72 6.27 -16.68
C ALA A 5 -4.39 6.62 -15.22
N ARG A 6 -5.41 6.85 -14.39
CA ARG A 6 -5.22 7.08 -12.95
C ARG A 6 -4.71 5.84 -12.25
N LEU A 7 -5.31 4.68 -12.52
CA LEU A 7 -4.85 3.41 -11.98
C LEU A 7 -3.40 3.16 -12.37
N PHE A 8 -3.03 3.33 -13.63
CA PHE A 8 -1.64 3.21 -14.09
C PHE A 8 -0.69 4.14 -13.32
N ALA A 9 -1.00 5.43 -13.19
CA ALA A 9 -0.13 6.37 -12.49
C ALA A 9 0.09 6.00 -11.01
N TYR A 10 -0.98 5.62 -10.30
CA TYR A 10 -0.88 5.22 -8.89
C TYR A 10 -0.22 3.85 -8.72
N SER A 11 -0.44 2.93 -9.66
CA SER A 11 0.24 1.64 -9.72
C SER A 11 1.74 1.80 -9.90
N THR A 12 2.19 2.59 -10.88
CA THR A 12 3.62 2.79 -11.14
C THR A 12 4.32 3.44 -9.96
N TRP A 13 3.73 4.49 -9.38
CA TRP A 13 4.26 5.12 -8.18
C TRP A 13 4.34 4.16 -6.98
N GLY A 14 3.26 3.40 -6.73
CA GLY A 14 3.21 2.43 -5.64
C GLY A 14 4.22 1.30 -5.83
N LEU A 15 4.36 0.79 -7.06
CA LEU A 15 5.34 -0.22 -7.44
C LEU A 15 6.77 0.27 -7.22
N MET A 16 7.11 1.47 -7.67
CA MET A 16 8.47 2.02 -7.51
C MET A 16 8.87 2.14 -6.04
N ILE A 17 7.98 2.67 -5.19
CA ILE A 17 8.27 2.78 -3.75
C ILE A 17 8.35 1.41 -3.10
N SER A 18 7.47 0.47 -3.48
CA SER A 18 7.52 -0.90 -2.96
C SER A 18 8.85 -1.59 -3.30
N LEU A 19 9.33 -1.47 -4.53
CA LEU A 19 10.61 -2.04 -4.94
C LEU A 19 11.78 -1.41 -4.17
N GLY A 20 11.76 -0.09 -3.96
CA GLY A 20 12.76 0.58 -3.12
C GLY A 20 12.72 0.09 -1.66
N ALA A 21 11.52 -0.08 -1.10
CA ALA A 21 11.34 -0.61 0.25
C ALA A 21 11.82 -2.06 0.36
N LEU A 22 11.55 -2.90 -0.64
CA LEU A 22 12.05 -4.28 -0.70
C LEU A 22 13.57 -4.34 -0.62
N LEU A 23 14.27 -3.59 -1.49
CA LEU A 23 15.74 -3.57 -1.52
C LEU A 23 16.33 -3.11 -0.18
N PHE A 24 15.69 -2.14 0.45
CA PHE A 24 16.08 -1.67 1.78
C PHE A 24 15.87 -2.74 2.85
N THR A 25 14.69 -3.36 2.90
CA THR A 25 14.39 -4.39 3.91
C THR A 25 15.29 -5.61 3.77
N GLN A 26 15.66 -6.00 2.55
CA GLN A 26 16.53 -7.15 2.30
C GLN A 26 17.90 -7.03 2.99
N HIS A 27 18.44 -5.82 3.12
CA HIS A 27 19.71 -5.58 3.83
C HIS A 27 19.68 -6.02 5.30
N PHE A 28 18.49 -6.13 5.89
CA PHE A 28 18.33 -6.45 7.30
C PHE A 28 18.08 -7.94 7.56
N PHE A 29 17.91 -8.77 6.53
CA PHE A 29 17.50 -10.17 6.69
C PHE A 29 18.49 -11.01 7.50
N ASN A 30 19.79 -10.83 7.26
CA ASN A 30 20.83 -11.55 8.02
C ASN A 30 20.85 -11.13 9.51
N TYR A 31 20.56 -9.87 9.81
CA TYR A 31 20.58 -9.34 11.17
C TYR A 31 19.33 -9.69 11.98
N MET A 32 18.22 -10.03 11.32
CA MET A 32 16.99 -10.46 12.00
C MET A 32 17.16 -11.77 12.76
N ALA A 33 18.04 -12.66 12.29
CA ALA A 33 18.33 -13.91 12.96
C ALA A 33 19.18 -13.73 14.24
N GLU A 34 20.01 -12.69 14.27
CA GLU A 34 20.98 -12.46 15.34
C GLU A 34 20.41 -11.63 16.50
N SER A 35 19.44 -10.75 16.24
CA SER A 35 18.92 -9.82 17.24
C SER A 35 17.39 -9.72 17.23
N PRO A 36 16.71 -10.09 18.34
CA PRO A 36 15.26 -9.91 18.48
C PRO A 36 14.81 -8.44 18.34
N ALA A 37 15.65 -7.48 18.76
CA ALA A 37 15.35 -6.07 18.61
C ALA A 37 15.31 -5.64 17.14
N VAL A 38 16.27 -6.13 16.32
CA VAL A 38 16.31 -5.87 14.88
C VAL A 38 15.10 -6.48 14.20
N LEU A 39 14.73 -7.72 14.54
CA LEU A 39 13.54 -8.37 14.02
C LEU A 39 12.28 -7.53 14.24
N ILE A 40 12.05 -7.06 15.47
CA ILE A 40 10.87 -6.24 15.80
C ILE A 40 10.87 -4.95 14.99
N LEU A 41 12.02 -4.26 14.91
CA LEU A 41 12.15 -3.00 14.18
C LEU A 41 11.91 -3.19 12.68
N VAL A 42 12.44 -4.27 12.09
CA VAL A 42 12.26 -4.57 10.67
C VAL A 42 10.80 -4.93 10.37
N LEU A 43 10.16 -5.76 11.20
CA LEU A 43 8.75 -6.10 11.03
C LEU A 43 7.85 -4.88 11.20
N ALA A 44 8.06 -4.08 12.26
CA ALA A 44 7.29 -2.87 12.51
C ALA A 44 7.49 -1.83 11.40
N GLY A 45 8.74 -1.62 10.96
CA GLY A 45 9.08 -0.70 9.88
C GLY A 45 8.46 -1.13 8.56
N THR A 46 8.63 -2.40 8.18
CA THR A 46 8.03 -3.00 6.99
C THR A 46 6.51 -2.86 7.04
N GLY A 47 5.90 -3.26 8.17
CA GLY A 47 4.47 -3.14 8.39
C GLY A 47 3.96 -1.71 8.24
N ALA A 48 4.64 -0.74 8.83
CA ALA A 48 4.28 0.67 8.74
C ALA A 48 4.43 1.23 7.32
N ILE A 49 5.50 0.87 6.60
CA ILE A 49 5.74 1.30 5.22
C ILE A 49 4.63 0.77 4.31
N TYR A 50 4.39 -0.54 4.31
CA TYR A 50 3.40 -1.14 3.41
C TYR A 50 1.97 -0.74 3.75
N PHE A 51 1.65 -0.57 5.03
CA PHE A 51 0.37 0.00 5.46
C PHE A 51 0.18 1.41 4.91
N ASN A 52 1.13 2.32 5.17
CA ASN A 52 1.03 3.72 4.75
C ASN A 52 1.02 3.87 3.24
N LEU A 53 1.86 3.11 2.54
CA LEU A 53 1.93 3.11 1.08
C LEU A 53 0.59 2.68 0.49
N THR A 54 0.06 1.53 0.93
CA THR A 54 -1.22 1.00 0.46
C THR A 54 -2.39 1.94 0.80
N PHE A 55 -2.42 2.45 2.05
CA PHE A 55 -3.41 3.43 2.50
C PHE A 55 -3.41 4.69 1.64
N ALA A 56 -2.23 5.30 1.44
CA ALA A 56 -2.10 6.54 0.69
C ALA A 56 -2.44 6.35 -0.79
N ALA A 57 -1.97 5.27 -1.40
CA ALA A 57 -2.23 4.95 -2.80
C ALA A 57 -3.74 4.80 -3.05
N ILE A 58 -4.42 4.01 -2.20
CA ILE A 58 -5.86 3.75 -2.33
C ILE A 58 -6.69 4.99 -2.02
N LYS A 59 -6.38 5.71 -0.93
CA LYS A 59 -7.08 6.96 -0.58
C LYS A 59 -7.01 7.97 -1.73
N ARG A 60 -5.83 8.14 -2.32
CA ARG A 60 -5.61 9.07 -3.45
C ARG A 60 -6.35 8.61 -4.70
N TYR A 61 -6.33 7.31 -4.99
CA TYR A 61 -7.04 6.73 -6.12
C TYR A 61 -8.56 6.92 -5.98
N ILE A 62 -9.16 6.43 -4.89
CA ILE A 62 -10.62 6.49 -4.66
C ILE A 62 -11.14 7.93 -4.65
N ARG A 63 -10.38 8.89 -4.12
CA ARG A 63 -10.76 10.31 -4.15
C ARG A 63 -10.97 10.84 -5.57
N LYS A 64 -10.24 10.31 -6.56
CA LYS A 64 -10.27 10.80 -7.94
C LYS A 64 -11.23 10.04 -8.85
N VAL A 65 -11.49 8.76 -8.59
CA VAL A 65 -12.35 7.92 -9.43
C VAL A 65 -13.82 8.41 -9.38
N PRO A 66 -14.54 8.41 -10.53
CA PRO A 66 -15.90 8.94 -10.62
C PRO A 66 -16.93 8.13 -9.83
N ALA A 67 -16.69 6.84 -9.55
CA ALA A 67 -17.55 5.99 -8.73
C ALA A 67 -16.72 5.07 -7.82
N PRO A 68 -17.25 4.59 -6.68
CA PRO A 68 -16.61 3.54 -5.90
C PRO A 68 -16.37 2.29 -6.77
N THR A 69 -15.16 1.74 -6.75
CA THR A 69 -14.82 0.54 -7.52
C THR A 69 -13.90 -0.37 -6.71
N ASN A 70 -13.92 -1.68 -7.00
CA ASN A 70 -13.03 -2.66 -6.37
C ASN A 70 -11.61 -2.69 -6.96
N SER A 71 -11.34 -1.86 -7.97
CA SER A 71 -10.03 -1.80 -8.64
C SER A 71 -8.88 -1.35 -7.72
N HIS A 72 -9.20 -0.75 -6.56
CA HIS A 72 -8.21 -0.43 -5.53
C HIS A 72 -7.57 -1.68 -4.89
N ILE A 73 -8.24 -2.85 -4.95
CA ILE A 73 -7.68 -4.12 -4.48
C ILE A 73 -6.51 -4.52 -5.38
N PHE A 74 -6.65 -4.37 -6.70
CA PHE A 74 -5.57 -4.63 -7.66
C PHE A 74 -4.36 -3.72 -7.42
N LEU A 75 -4.60 -2.47 -7.03
CA LEU A 75 -3.53 -1.54 -6.66
C LEU A 75 -2.71 -2.05 -5.46
N ALA A 76 -3.38 -2.57 -4.43
CA ALA A 76 -2.69 -3.16 -3.27
C ALA A 76 -1.94 -4.44 -3.63
N LEU A 77 -2.54 -5.29 -4.48
CA LEU A 77 -1.86 -6.48 -4.98
C LEU A 77 -0.59 -6.12 -5.75
N LEU A 78 -0.62 -5.09 -6.60
CA LEU A 78 0.58 -4.62 -7.28
C LEU A 78 1.64 -4.09 -6.31
N ILE A 79 1.25 -3.43 -5.22
CA ILE A 79 2.18 -2.95 -4.20
C ILE A 79 2.78 -4.11 -3.40
N ALA A 80 2.01 -5.15 -3.07
CA ALA A 80 2.46 -6.25 -2.22
C ALA A 80 3.09 -7.42 -3.00
N ALA A 81 2.76 -7.59 -4.29
CA ALA A 81 3.20 -8.74 -5.07
C ALA A 81 4.71 -8.78 -5.32
N PRO A 82 5.40 -7.69 -5.73
CA PRO A 82 6.85 -7.73 -5.94
C PRO A 82 7.65 -8.17 -4.70
N PRO A 83 7.44 -7.61 -3.49
CA PRO A 83 8.17 -8.07 -2.30
C PRO A 83 7.77 -9.48 -1.89
N ALA A 84 6.49 -9.85 -2.00
CA ALA A 84 6.07 -11.21 -1.71
C ALA A 84 6.72 -12.24 -2.66
N PHE A 85 6.76 -11.92 -3.96
CA PHE A 85 7.41 -12.75 -4.96
C PHE A 85 8.90 -12.89 -4.70
N TRP A 86 9.58 -11.80 -4.35
CA TRP A 86 11.00 -11.83 -4.03
C TRP A 86 11.30 -12.75 -2.84
N ILE A 87 10.56 -12.60 -1.75
CA ILE A 87 10.77 -13.40 -0.52
C ILE A 87 10.51 -14.89 -0.78
N VAL A 88 9.59 -15.23 -1.68
CA VAL A 88 9.22 -16.63 -1.97
C VAL A 88 10.15 -17.29 -2.99
N VAL A 89 10.60 -16.54 -4.01
CA VAL A 89 11.27 -17.11 -5.19
C VAL A 89 12.77 -16.88 -5.19
N ILE A 90 13.23 -15.76 -4.63
CA ILE A 90 14.63 -15.32 -4.76
C ILE A 90 15.40 -15.55 -3.46
N ASP A 91 14.71 -15.52 -2.33
CA ASP A 91 15.35 -15.60 -1.02
C ASP A 91 15.45 -17.06 -0.53
N GLU A 92 16.59 -17.69 -0.80
CA GLU A 92 16.93 -19.05 -0.35
C GLU A 92 18.10 -19.04 0.66
N PRO A 93 18.03 -19.83 1.76
CA PRO A 93 16.93 -20.71 2.15
C PRO A 93 15.76 -19.97 2.81
N PHE A 94 14.53 -20.41 2.52
CA PHE A 94 13.32 -19.84 3.12
C PHE A 94 13.30 -20.06 4.65
N SER A 95 13.32 -18.97 5.42
CA SER A 95 13.36 -19.00 6.88
C SER A 95 12.02 -18.66 7.55
N ILE A 96 11.91 -18.86 8.86
CA ILE A 96 10.74 -18.42 9.63
C ILE A 96 10.58 -16.90 9.64
N TYR A 97 11.67 -16.15 9.46
CA TYR A 97 11.65 -14.69 9.36
C TYR A 97 11.05 -14.22 8.03
N ASN A 98 11.31 -14.95 6.94
CA ASN A 98 10.67 -14.73 5.64
C ASN A 98 9.15 -14.85 5.78
N LEU A 99 8.68 -15.89 6.47
CA LEU A 99 7.26 -16.07 6.74
C LEU A 99 6.68 -14.93 7.59
N ALA A 100 7.39 -14.48 8.63
CA ALA A 100 6.96 -13.35 9.45
C ALA A 100 6.83 -12.05 8.62
N VAL A 101 7.77 -11.79 7.71
CA VAL A 101 7.73 -10.64 6.80
C VAL A 101 6.57 -10.76 5.80
N LEU A 102 6.29 -11.96 5.27
CA LEU A 102 5.14 -12.17 4.39
C LEU A 102 3.81 -11.93 5.12
N LEU A 103 3.68 -12.41 6.36
CA LEU A 103 2.48 -12.19 7.17
C LEU A 103 2.28 -10.71 7.50
N ILE A 104 3.34 -9.99 7.89
CA ILE A 104 3.22 -8.55 8.18
C ILE A 104 2.89 -7.76 6.92
N LEU A 105 3.48 -8.12 5.77
CA LEU A 105 3.17 -7.52 4.47
C LEU A 105 1.69 -7.71 4.11
N ALA A 106 1.19 -8.95 4.17
CA ALA A 106 -0.20 -9.26 3.88
C ALA A 106 -1.16 -8.54 4.83
N PHE A 107 -0.88 -8.56 6.13
CA PHE A 107 -1.69 -7.89 7.15
C PHE A 107 -1.72 -6.37 6.94
N SER A 108 -0.55 -5.74 6.78
CA SER A 108 -0.44 -4.28 6.61
C SER A 108 -1.05 -3.79 5.31
N SER A 109 -0.82 -4.47 4.19
CA SER A 109 -1.46 -4.13 2.92
C SER A 109 -2.97 -4.35 2.98
N GLY A 110 -3.44 -5.43 3.60
CA GLY A 110 -4.87 -5.69 3.84
C GLY A 110 -5.53 -4.59 4.67
N ALA A 111 -4.91 -4.19 5.78
CA ALA A 111 -5.36 -3.06 6.60
C ALA A 111 -5.37 -1.76 5.78
N GLY A 112 -4.32 -1.50 4.99
CA GLY A 112 -4.21 -0.34 4.12
C GLY A 112 -5.35 -0.26 3.08
N ILE A 113 -5.81 -1.40 2.55
CA ILE A 113 -6.99 -1.48 1.68
C ILE A 113 -8.24 -0.96 2.39
N ILE A 114 -8.53 -1.52 3.56
CA ILE A 114 -9.77 -1.24 4.29
C ILE A 114 -9.81 0.23 4.73
N PHE A 115 -8.75 0.70 5.39
CA PHE A 115 -8.69 2.06 5.91
C PHE A 115 -8.54 3.09 4.79
N GLY A 116 -7.75 2.78 3.74
CA GLY A 116 -7.54 3.66 2.59
C GLY A 116 -8.83 3.88 1.81
N ASN A 117 -9.62 2.83 1.59
CA ASN A 117 -10.89 2.91 0.89
C ASN A 117 -11.90 3.76 1.68
N ARG A 118 -12.09 3.47 2.97
CA ARG A 118 -12.98 4.26 3.85
C ARG A 118 -12.61 5.74 3.88
N ALA A 119 -11.32 6.04 4.04
CA ALA A 119 -10.82 7.42 4.06
C ALA A 119 -10.96 8.12 2.69
N GLY A 120 -10.76 7.39 1.59
CA GLY A 120 -10.93 7.91 0.24
C GLY A 120 -12.37 8.27 -0.08
N ILE A 121 -13.32 7.39 0.30
CA ILE A 121 -14.75 7.62 0.15
C ILE A 121 -15.17 8.86 0.93
N LYS A 122 -14.79 8.96 2.22
CA LYS A 122 -15.09 10.13 3.06
C LYS A 122 -14.58 11.43 2.44
N ALA A 123 -13.31 11.46 2.03
CA ALA A 123 -12.70 12.64 1.41
C ALA A 123 -13.36 13.03 0.08
N ARG A 124 -13.89 12.06 -0.68
CA ARG A 124 -14.66 12.31 -1.90
C ARG A 124 -16.00 12.97 -1.59
N TYR A 125 -16.73 12.47 -0.60
CA TYR A 125 -18.00 13.06 -0.17
C TYR A 125 -17.82 14.51 0.28
N GLU A 126 -16.82 14.78 1.14
CA GLU A 126 -16.50 16.13 1.60
C GLU A 126 -16.16 17.07 0.44
N TYR A 127 -15.41 16.60 -0.56
CA TYR A 127 -15.06 17.39 -1.74
C TYR A 127 -16.28 17.75 -2.60
N VAL A 128 -17.15 16.77 -2.86
CA VAL A 128 -18.38 16.99 -3.65
C VAL A 128 -19.35 17.91 -2.90
N GLN A 129 -19.46 17.78 -1.58
CA GLN A 129 -20.30 18.67 -0.77
C GLN A 129 -19.81 20.12 -0.84
N LYS A 130 -18.51 20.35 -0.67
CA LYS A 130 -17.93 21.70 -0.81
C LYS A 130 -18.20 22.30 -2.20
N LEU A 131 -18.05 21.52 -3.27
CA LEU A 131 -18.35 21.97 -4.63
C LEU A 131 -19.80 22.43 -4.79
N LYS A 132 -20.76 21.68 -4.22
CA LYS A 132 -22.19 22.05 -4.25
C LYS A 132 -22.46 23.34 -3.47
N GLU A 133 -21.82 23.52 -2.32
CA GLU A 133 -21.92 24.74 -1.52
C GLU A 133 -21.38 25.96 -2.27
N TYR A 134 -20.21 25.83 -2.91
CA TYR A 134 -19.65 26.89 -3.77
C TYR A 134 -20.56 27.26 -4.94
N GLN A 135 -21.13 26.27 -5.63
CA GLN A 135 -22.06 26.52 -6.74
C GLN A 135 -23.31 27.28 -6.30
N LYS A 136 -23.85 26.95 -5.12
CA LYS A 136 -25.01 27.66 -4.54
C LYS A 136 -24.70 29.10 -4.13
N MET A 137 -23.45 29.41 -3.78
CA MET A 137 -23.04 30.78 -3.44
C MET A 137 -22.81 31.66 -4.68
N GLN A 138 -22.64 31.05 -5.86
CA GLN A 138 -22.40 31.75 -7.13
C GLN A 138 -23.64 31.88 -8.01
N SER A 139 -24.75 31.20 -7.67
CA SER A 139 -26.07 31.31 -8.33
C SER A 139 -26.95 32.31 -7.59
#